data_AF-A0AAE1ETN7-F1
#
_entry.id   AF-A0AAE1ETN7-F1
#
_cell.length_a   1.000
_cell.length_b   1.000
_cell.length_c   1.000
_cell.angle_alpha   90.00
_cell.angle_beta   90.00
_cell.angle_gamma   90.00
#
_symmetry.space_group_name_H-M   'P 1'
#
loop_
_entity.id
_entity.type
_entity.pdbx_description
1 polymer ?
#
loop_
_entity_poly.entity_id
_entity_poly.type
_entity_poly.pdbx_seq_one_letter_code
_entity_poly.pdbx_strand_id
1 'polypeptide(L)'
;MSKMASFIDTYHYWGAEFVSYLQTTLPSLGPFFMWVSDIGDPGLAFTLYFPAVVALHAGVGVRLMWSIVFCEWSNMILKWRQTILVGPRGSSIHPRLTPTIRQYPRTCETGPGMPSGHSKLNAAMFYVLVAAFIDMVITKLDCLE
;
A
#
# COMPACT_ATOMS: atom_id res chain seq x y z
N MET A 1 -18.12 -16.73 -13.95
CA MET A 1 -18.11 -15.38 -13.34
C MET A 1 -18.69 -15.36 -11.92
N SER A 2 -19.78 -16.11 -11.62
CA SER A 2 -20.41 -16.12 -10.27
C SER A 2 -19.49 -16.53 -9.11
N LYS A 3 -18.65 -17.56 -9.28
CA LYS A 3 -17.71 -18.02 -8.21
C LYS A 3 -16.64 -16.98 -7.85
N MET A 4 -16.12 -16.26 -8.84
CA MET A 4 -15.08 -15.24 -8.64
C MET A 4 -15.64 -14.03 -7.90
N ALA A 5 -16.83 -13.56 -8.30
CA ALA A 5 -17.52 -12.48 -7.60
C ALA A 5 -17.82 -12.85 -6.13
N SER A 6 -18.34 -14.06 -5.89
CA SER A 6 -18.60 -14.55 -4.52
C SER A 6 -17.34 -14.65 -3.65
N PHE A 7 -16.19 -15.05 -4.23
CA PHE A 7 -14.92 -15.05 -3.52
C PHE A 7 -14.47 -13.64 -3.14
N ILE A 8 -14.59 -12.69 -4.08
CA ILE A 8 -14.24 -11.28 -3.86
C ILE A 8 -15.12 -10.66 -2.76
N ASP A 9 -16.42 -10.91 -2.79
CA ASP A 9 -17.36 -10.44 -1.76
C ASP A 9 -17.00 -10.98 -0.38
N THR A 10 -16.66 -12.27 -0.31
CA THR A 10 -16.21 -12.93 0.92
C THR A 10 -14.93 -12.27 1.44
N TYR A 11 -13.92 -12.09 0.58
CA TYR A 11 -12.66 -11.46 0.95
C TYR A 11 -12.85 -10.04 1.48
N HIS A 12 -13.71 -9.23 0.82
CA HIS A 12 -14.02 -7.89 1.30
C HIS A 12 -14.75 -7.89 2.64
N TYR A 13 -15.64 -8.86 2.88
CA TYR A 13 -16.30 -9.04 4.17
C TYR A 13 -15.28 -9.35 5.29
N TRP A 14 -14.39 -10.32 5.08
CA TRP A 14 -13.33 -10.63 6.05
C TRP A 14 -12.41 -9.44 6.31
N GLY A 15 -12.07 -8.68 5.26
CA GLY A 15 -11.31 -7.44 5.40
C GLY A 15 -12.03 -6.40 6.25
N ALA A 16 -13.33 -6.20 6.03
CA ALA A 16 -14.14 -5.28 6.81
C ALA A 16 -14.23 -5.70 8.30
N GLU A 17 -14.46 -6.99 8.56
CA GLU A 17 -14.47 -7.55 9.91
C GLU A 17 -13.12 -7.37 10.60
N PHE A 18 -12.02 -7.62 9.91
CA PHE A 18 -10.67 -7.42 10.45
C PHE A 18 -10.40 -5.96 10.82
N VAL A 19 -10.80 -5.01 9.96
CA VAL A 19 -10.67 -3.58 10.26
C VAL A 19 -11.54 -3.19 11.46
N SER A 20 -12.78 -3.66 11.53
CA SER A 20 -13.68 -3.42 12.66
C SER A 20 -13.09 -3.97 13.97
N TYR A 21 -12.55 -5.19 13.94
CA TYR A 21 -11.87 -5.81 15.07
C TYR A 21 -10.66 -4.98 15.54
N LEU A 22 -9.83 -4.50 14.62
CA LEU A 22 -8.70 -3.63 14.97
C LEU A 22 -9.16 -2.31 15.59
N GLN A 23 -10.19 -1.68 15.03
CA GLN A 23 -10.71 -0.41 15.54
C GLN A 23 -11.33 -0.53 16.93
N THR A 24 -11.97 -1.67 17.23
CA THR A 24 -12.56 -1.94 18.56
C THR A 24 -11.51 -2.38 19.58
N THR A 25 -10.52 -3.16 19.18
CA THR A 25 -9.45 -3.65 20.07
C THR A 25 -8.40 -2.58 20.38
N LEU A 26 -8.10 -1.70 19.42
CA LEU A 26 -7.03 -0.70 19.51
C LEU A 26 -7.55 0.73 19.22
N PRO A 27 -8.56 1.23 19.95
CA PRO A 27 -9.23 2.49 19.60
C PRO A 27 -8.33 3.73 19.74
N SER A 28 -7.31 3.68 20.61
CA SER A 28 -6.37 4.79 20.85
C SER A 28 -5.22 4.86 19.84
N LEU A 29 -4.98 3.80 19.07
CA LEU A 29 -3.87 3.75 18.10
C LEU A 29 -4.23 4.32 16.73
N GLY A 30 -5.48 4.75 16.51
CA GLY A 30 -5.90 5.40 15.26
C GLY A 30 -4.95 6.50 14.79
N PRO A 31 -4.60 7.49 15.63
CA PRO A 31 -3.64 8.54 15.26
C PRO A 31 -2.25 8.02 14.91
N PHE A 32 -1.77 6.98 15.61
CA PHE A 32 -0.48 6.35 15.30
C PHE A 32 -0.49 5.71 13.91
N PHE A 33 -1.53 4.95 13.57
CA PHE A 33 -1.65 4.35 12.23
C PHE A 33 -1.81 5.39 11.13
N MET A 34 -2.50 6.51 11.39
CA MET A 34 -2.57 7.62 10.45
C MET A 34 -1.19 8.25 10.22
N TRP A 35 -0.43 8.49 11.28
CA TRP A 35 0.93 9.01 11.17
C TRP A 35 1.88 8.07 10.41
N VAL A 36 1.81 6.76 10.67
CA VAL A 36 2.57 5.77 9.89
C VAL A 36 2.15 5.80 8.41
N SER A 37 0.86 5.95 8.15
CA SER A 37 0.33 6.04 6.79
C SER A 37 0.73 7.36 6.10
N ASP A 38 0.94 8.45 6.85
CA ASP A 38 1.49 9.71 6.34
C ASP A 38 2.94 9.56 5.88
N ILE A 39 3.76 8.80 6.61
CA ILE A 39 5.15 8.50 6.20
C ILE A 39 5.16 7.61 4.95
N GLY A 40 4.25 6.65 4.89
CA GLY A 40 4.09 5.75 3.76
C GLY A 40 3.33 6.35 2.57
N ASP A 41 3.17 7.67 2.49
CA ASP A 41 2.46 8.31 1.41
C ASP A 41 3.21 8.18 0.07
N PRO A 42 2.58 7.69 -1.01
CA PRO A 42 3.17 7.65 -2.34
C PRO A 42 3.68 9.01 -2.83
N GLY A 43 3.03 10.10 -2.43
CA GLY A 43 3.49 11.46 -2.73
C GLY A 43 4.86 11.75 -2.15
N LEU A 44 5.14 11.28 -0.92
CA LEU A 44 6.49 11.40 -0.33
C LEU A 44 7.52 10.57 -1.08
N ALA A 45 7.14 9.41 -1.64
CA ALA A 45 8.06 8.57 -2.42
C ALA A 45 8.68 9.34 -3.60
N PHE A 46 7.86 10.11 -4.32
CA PHE A 46 8.33 10.93 -5.44
C PHE A 46 8.94 12.28 -5.02
N THR A 47 8.40 12.91 -3.99
CA THR A 47 8.79 14.29 -3.62
C THR A 47 9.96 14.36 -2.64
N LEU A 48 10.13 13.34 -1.80
CA LEU A 48 11.15 13.32 -0.75
C LEU A 48 12.15 12.17 -0.92
N TYR A 49 11.68 10.92 -0.97
CA TYR A 49 12.57 9.76 -0.97
C TYR A 49 13.41 9.69 -2.24
N PHE A 50 12.80 9.80 -3.42
CA PHE A 50 13.56 9.75 -4.68
C PHE A 50 14.63 10.85 -4.80
N PRO A 51 14.32 12.14 -4.61
CA PRO A 51 15.33 13.20 -4.69
C PRO A 51 16.45 13.03 -3.67
N ALA A 52 16.13 12.61 -2.44
CA ALA A 52 17.15 12.36 -1.42
C ALA A 52 18.08 11.20 -1.83
N VAL A 53 17.52 10.08 -2.30
CA VAL A 53 18.30 8.88 -2.65
C VAL A 53 19.13 9.10 -3.91
N VAL A 54 18.61 9.80 -4.92
CA VAL A 54 19.38 10.08 -6.14
C VAL A 54 20.54 11.06 -5.86
N ALA A 55 20.34 12.01 -4.94
CA ALA A 55 21.40 12.92 -4.50
C ALA A 55 22.52 12.19 -3.74
N LEU A 56 22.18 11.16 -2.96
CA LEU A 56 23.16 10.33 -2.26
C LEU A 56 23.85 9.31 -3.18
N HIS A 57 23.07 8.61 -4.01
CA HIS A 57 23.57 7.59 -4.93
C HIS A 57 22.66 7.43 -6.15
N ALA A 58 23.08 8.02 -7.27
CA ALA A 58 22.30 8.03 -8.51
C ALA A 58 21.82 6.64 -8.96
N GLY A 59 22.67 5.61 -8.88
CA GLY A 59 22.29 4.24 -9.25
C GLY A 59 21.14 3.64 -8.43
N VAL A 60 21.11 3.89 -7.11
CA VAL A 60 20.03 3.42 -6.23
C VAL A 60 18.78 4.27 -6.48
N GLY A 61 18.93 5.58 -6.69
CA GLY A 61 17.83 6.47 -7.02
C GLY A 61 17.11 6.07 -8.31
N VAL A 62 17.86 5.69 -9.36
CA VAL A 62 17.28 5.20 -10.63
C VAL A 62 16.55 3.87 -10.42
N ARG A 63 17.12 2.93 -9.66
CA ARG A 63 16.44 1.65 -9.32
C ARG A 63 15.14 1.92 -8.57
N LEU A 64 15.18 2.80 -7.57
CA LEU A 64 14.03 3.20 -6.79
C LEU A 64 12.93 3.81 -7.66
N MET A 65 13.28 4.74 -8.54
CA MET A 65 12.33 5.36 -9.47
C MET A 65 11.63 4.33 -10.36
N TRP A 66 12.40 3.43 -10.99
CA TRP A 66 11.82 2.38 -11.83
C TRP A 66 10.91 1.43 -11.06
N SER A 67 11.29 1.05 -9.84
CA SER A 67 10.45 0.21 -8.97
C SER A 67 9.13 0.90 -8.62
N ILE A 68 9.16 2.18 -8.26
CA ILE A 68 7.96 2.95 -7.92
C ILE A 68 7.05 3.09 -9.16
N VAL A 69 7.60 3.48 -10.31
CA VAL A 69 6.84 3.63 -11.57
C VAL A 69 6.17 2.32 -11.96
N PHE A 70 6.90 1.20 -11.89
CA PHE A 70 6.34 -0.12 -12.17
C PHE A 70 5.23 -0.50 -11.19
N CYS A 71 5.39 -0.17 -9.90
CA CYS A 71 4.36 -0.41 -8.89
C CYS A 71 3.09 0.39 -9.19
N GLU A 72 3.19 1.70 -9.44
CA GLU A 72 2.01 2.51 -9.76
C GLU A 72 1.30 2.02 -11.04
N TRP A 73 2.07 1.79 -12.10
CA TRP A 73 1.52 1.34 -13.37
C TRP A 73 0.82 -0.02 -13.28
N SER A 74 1.46 -1.01 -12.64
CA SER A 74 0.83 -2.31 -12.40
C SER A 74 -0.38 -2.20 -11.47
N ASN A 75 -0.41 -1.22 -10.56
CA ASN A 75 -1.55 -1.00 -9.66
C ASN A 75 -2.76 -0.54 -10.46
N MET A 76 -2.57 0.42 -11.36
CA MET A 76 -3.62 0.94 -12.23
C MET A 76 -4.21 -0.18 -13.10
N ILE A 77 -3.38 -1.05 -13.68
CA ILE A 77 -3.86 -2.17 -14.51
C ILE A 77 -4.68 -3.16 -13.69
N LEU A 78 -4.22 -3.53 -12.49
CA LEU A 78 -4.92 -4.49 -11.65
C LEU A 78 -6.24 -3.91 -11.12
N LYS A 79 -6.24 -2.65 -10.69
CA LYS A 79 -7.47 -1.93 -10.30
C LYS A 79 -8.45 -1.81 -11.46
N TRP A 80 -7.97 -1.54 -12.68
CA TRP A 80 -8.80 -1.49 -13.88
C TRP A 80 -9.45 -2.85 -14.18
N ARG A 81 -8.67 -3.94 -14.11
CA ARG A 81 -9.20 -5.30 -14.28
C ARG A 81 -10.23 -5.64 -13.21
N GLN A 82 -10.00 -5.25 -11.95
CA GLN A 82 -10.96 -5.42 -10.87
C GLN A 82 -12.29 -4.71 -11.20
N THR A 83 -12.24 -3.46 -11.66
CA THR A 83 -13.43 -2.69 -12.06
C THR A 83 -14.20 -3.36 -13.20
N ILE A 84 -13.52 -3.95 -14.18
CA ILE A 84 -14.20 -4.71 -15.26
C ILE A 84 -14.91 -5.95 -14.71
N LEU A 85 -14.30 -6.65 -13.76
CA LEU A 85 -14.82 -7.92 -13.23
C LEU A 85 -15.98 -7.76 -12.25
N VAL A 86 -15.96 -6.69 -11.45
CA VAL A 86 -16.90 -6.48 -10.32
C VAL A 86 -17.85 -5.30 -10.59
N GLY A 87 -17.53 -4.46 -11.56
CA GLY A 87 -18.26 -3.23 -11.87
C GLY A 87 -17.80 -2.04 -11.02
N PRO A 88 -18.21 -0.81 -11.40
CA PRO A 88 -17.76 0.44 -10.78
C PRO A 88 -18.24 0.65 -9.34
N ARG A 89 -19.20 -0.16 -8.86
CA ARG A 89 -19.76 -0.05 -7.50
C ARG A 89 -19.10 -0.99 -6.49
N GLY A 90 -18.08 -1.75 -6.91
CA GLY A 90 -17.47 -2.78 -6.06
C GLY A 90 -18.44 -3.91 -5.73
N SER A 91 -17.95 -4.92 -5.02
CA SER A 91 -18.76 -5.99 -4.44
C SER A 91 -19.97 -5.36 -3.74
N SER A 92 -21.19 -5.75 -4.12
CA SER A 92 -22.43 -5.26 -3.50
C SER A 92 -22.58 -5.87 -2.11
N ILE A 93 -21.68 -5.51 -1.19
CA ILE A 93 -21.72 -6.00 0.17
C ILE A 93 -23.00 -5.43 0.78
N HIS A 94 -23.91 -6.33 1.15
CA HIS A 94 -25.18 -5.93 1.71
C HIS A 94 -24.93 -5.08 2.97
N PRO A 95 -25.48 -3.86 3.06
CA PRO A 95 -25.23 -2.95 4.18
C PRO A 95 -25.71 -3.50 5.54
N ARG A 96 -26.47 -4.61 5.54
CA ARG A 96 -26.88 -5.33 6.75
C ARG A 96 -25.83 -6.31 7.29
N LEU A 97 -24.83 -6.68 6.49
CA LEU A 97 -23.79 -7.63 6.87
C LEU A 97 -22.45 -6.93 7.14
N THR A 98 -22.22 -5.73 6.61
CA THR A 98 -20.95 -5.03 6.81
C THR A 98 -20.85 -4.40 8.20
N PRO A 99 -19.75 -4.64 8.94
CA PRO A 99 -19.51 -3.97 10.20
C PRO A 99 -19.36 -2.46 9.99
N THR A 100 -19.76 -1.67 11.00
CA THR A 100 -19.60 -0.21 10.96
C THR A 100 -18.14 0.15 11.22
N ILE A 101 -17.44 0.62 10.18
CA ILE A 101 -16.04 1.00 10.24
C ILE A 101 -15.93 2.53 10.30
N ARG A 102 -15.06 3.03 11.18
CA ARG A 102 -14.69 4.45 11.22
C ARG A 102 -13.79 4.79 10.04
N GLN A 103 -14.16 5.82 9.29
CA GLN A 103 -13.34 6.37 8.23
C GLN A 103 -12.45 7.49 8.77
N TYR A 104 -11.19 7.51 8.36
CA TYR A 104 -10.24 8.58 8.60
C TYR A 104 -9.99 9.34 7.29
N PRO A 105 -9.49 10.59 7.33
CA PRO A 105 -9.24 11.38 6.12
C PRO A 105 -8.43 10.65 5.04
N ARG A 106 -7.47 9.82 5.46
CA ARG A 106 -6.58 9.04 4.58
C ARG A 106 -7.17 7.69 4.12
N THR A 107 -8.28 7.22 4.70
CA THR A 107 -8.93 5.95 4.32
C THR A 107 -10.14 6.14 3.39
N CYS A 108 -10.58 7.38 3.20
CA CYS A 108 -11.66 7.75 2.28
C CYS A 108 -11.18 7.73 0.82
N GLU A 109 -10.85 6.56 0.27
CA GLU A 109 -10.50 6.43 -1.15
C GLU A 109 -11.77 6.29 -2.02
N THR A 110 -11.76 6.96 -3.19
CA THR A 110 -12.88 6.94 -4.15
C THR A 110 -12.81 5.77 -5.15
N GLY A 111 -11.69 5.04 -5.19
CA GLY A 111 -11.44 3.93 -6.12
C GLY A 111 -11.48 2.55 -5.45
N PRO A 112 -11.35 1.46 -6.23
CA PRO A 112 -11.25 0.11 -5.69
C PRO A 112 -10.01 -0.03 -4.80
N GLY A 113 -10.20 -0.60 -3.61
CA GLY A 113 -9.15 -0.80 -2.61
C GLY A 113 -8.27 -2.03 -2.84
N MET A 114 -8.62 -2.91 -3.80
CA MET A 114 -7.84 -4.11 -4.11
C MET A 114 -7.21 -4.01 -5.51
N PRO A 115 -5.88 -4.18 -5.64
CA PRO A 115 -4.87 -4.24 -4.57
C PRO A 115 -4.56 -2.86 -3.95
N SER A 116 -3.97 -2.86 -2.75
CA SER A 116 -3.55 -1.62 -2.05
C SER A 116 -2.32 -0.99 -2.73
N GLY A 117 -2.48 0.26 -3.19
CA GLY A 117 -1.39 1.03 -3.80
C GLY A 117 -0.31 1.39 -2.78
N HIS A 118 -0.72 2.00 -1.67
CA HIS A 118 0.14 2.36 -0.55
C HIS A 118 1.00 1.18 -0.07
N SER A 119 0.40 0.02 0.17
CA SER A 119 1.13 -1.14 0.70
C SER A 119 2.16 -1.67 -0.30
N LYS A 120 1.78 -1.81 -1.58
CA LYS A 120 2.67 -2.34 -2.61
C LYS A 120 3.86 -1.40 -2.87
N LEU A 121 3.57 -0.11 -3.00
CA LEU A 121 4.60 0.90 -3.25
C LEU A 121 5.59 0.98 -2.08
N ASN A 122 5.10 1.01 -0.83
CA ASN A 122 5.97 1.01 0.35
C ASN A 122 6.83 -0.25 0.42
N ALA A 123 6.26 -1.43 0.16
CA ALA A 123 7.02 -2.66 0.15
C ALA A 123 8.18 -2.61 -0.86
N ALA A 124 7.92 -2.15 -2.08
CA ALA A 124 8.96 -2.01 -3.10
C ALA A 124 9.99 -0.94 -2.76
N MET A 125 9.55 0.23 -2.30
CA MET A 125 10.42 1.34 -1.92
C MET A 125 11.35 0.95 -0.78
N PHE A 126 10.81 0.47 0.35
CA PHE A 126 11.62 0.11 1.51
C PHE A 126 12.53 -1.09 1.22
N TYR A 127 12.11 -2.03 0.38
CA TYR A 127 13.00 -3.10 -0.07
C TYR A 127 14.25 -2.55 -0.79
N VAL A 128 14.08 -1.62 -1.74
CA VAL A 128 15.22 -1.01 -2.45
C VAL A 128 16.13 -0.24 -1.48
N LEU A 129 15.54 0.52 -0.56
CA LEU A 129 16.30 1.32 0.42
C LEU A 129 17.09 0.43 1.38
N VAL A 130 16.46 -0.59 1.95
CA VAL A 130 17.10 -1.51 2.90
C VAL A 130 18.17 -2.34 2.22
N ALA A 131 17.90 -2.87 1.03
CA ALA A 131 18.91 -3.62 0.27
C ALA A 131 20.14 -2.76 -0.04
N ALA A 132 19.93 -1.51 -0.47
CA ALA A 132 21.01 -0.57 -0.73
C ALA A 132 21.78 -0.22 0.55
N PHE A 133 21.09 -0.03 1.67
CA PHE A 133 21.73 0.22 2.97
C PHE A 133 22.62 -0.93 3.41
N ILE A 134 22.13 -2.17 3.30
CA ILE A 134 22.91 -3.38 3.64
C ILE A 134 24.16 -3.45 2.76
N ASP A 135 24.02 -3.33 1.44
CA ASP A 135 25.15 -3.44 0.50
C ASP A 135 26.20 -2.35 0.69
N MET A 136 25.76 -1.11 0.94
CA MET A 136 26.67 0.05 0.99
C MET A 136 27.29 0.27 2.36
N VAL A 137 26.57 -0.06 3.43
CA VAL A 137 26.99 0.20 4.82
C VAL A 137 27.48 -1.07 5.48
N ILE A 138 26.64 -2.09 5.58
CA ILE A 138 26.94 -3.29 6.38
C ILE A 138 28.07 -4.09 5.72
N THR A 139 27.90 -4.48 4.46
CA THR A 139 28.88 -5.32 3.75
C THR A 139 30.25 -4.64 3.59
N LYS A 140 30.26 -3.30 3.51
CA LYS A 140 31.52 -2.55 3.43
C LYS A 140 32.23 -2.41 4.78
N LEU A 141 31.49 -2.39 5.88
CA LEU A 141 32.08 -2.38 7.22
C LEU A 141 32.78 -3.72 7.51
N ASP A 142 32.18 -4.83 7.11
CA ASP A 142 32.77 -6.17 7.27
C ASP A 142 34.06 -6.40 6.46
N CYS A 143 34.32 -5.57 5.44
CA CYS A 143 35.56 -5.62 4.64
C CYS A 143 36.68 -4.70 5.18
N LEU A 144 36.39 -3.89 6.19
CA LEU A 144 37.34 -2.96 6.80
C LEU A 144 37.89 -3.48 8.14
N GLU A 145 37.31 -4.54 8.70
CA GLU A 145 37.85 -5.35 9.81
C GLU A 145 38.75 -6.49 9.29
#